data_AF-A0A9D4Q266-F1
#
_entry.id   AF-A0A9D4Q266-F1
#
_cell.length_a   1.000
_cell.length_b   1.000
_cell.length_c   1.000
_cell.angle_alpha   90.00
_cell.angle_beta   90.00
_cell.angle_gamma   90.00
#
_symmetry.space_group_name_H-M   'P 1'
#
loop_
_entity.id
_entity.type
_entity.pdbx_description
1 polymer ?
#
loop_
_entity_poly.entity_id
_entity_poly.type
_entity_poly.pdbx_seq_one_letter_code
_entity_poly.pdbx_strand_id
1 'polypeptide(L)'
;MALAIKKVLISDAVDASCVKILENHGVQVTLKTDHTKPELLEAIKTIGFDPIVPKEVSREFGVESLSLDEIWPQADYITVHTPLIPQTKDLIGKASLQKCKKGVKIVNVARGGIVNEDDLLAALESGHCSGAGLDVFVEEPPKNTKLIEHPKVVCTPHLGANTKEAQLRVAQEIAEQFVALSKGQSVNAPSLSQTQVPENKPWADLCIALGKIAAGLVGSLASGLQVELTTKGTGLEKKGQFLSSAACIGLLNQFGQSHANFINVTVLSSDSGVKASHKHVPQAAFGEAEVALSVKSGSVGHTVVGTVSGPSLLLCSLDNATFQPVQLLSPGGMLVAIGENSPNTFAEVIGSLVKNGVSVLSASCTTGHEGKAFYLFRTGSPVKAQTQPPIAPLKFWTYISI
;
A
#
# COMPACT_ATOMS: atom_id res chain seq x y z
N MET A 1 29.04 -17.44 23.42
CA MET A 1 29.48 -18.25 22.25
C MET A 1 29.17 -17.45 21.00
N ALA A 2 30.18 -17.17 20.17
CA ALA A 2 29.98 -16.65 18.83
C ALA A 2 29.10 -17.64 18.02
N LEU A 3 28.31 -17.14 17.06
CA LEU A 3 27.58 -18.01 16.14
C LEU A 3 28.59 -18.86 15.34
N ALA A 4 28.71 -20.14 15.68
CA ALA A 4 29.52 -21.08 14.91
C ALA A 4 28.70 -21.54 13.69
N ILE A 5 28.79 -20.81 12.59
CA ILE A 5 28.22 -21.23 11.31
C ILE A 5 29.06 -22.42 10.81
N LYS A 6 28.49 -23.63 10.87
CA LYS A 6 29.21 -24.86 10.47
C LYS A 6 29.00 -25.23 9.01
N LYS A 7 27.84 -24.87 8.45
CA LYS A 7 27.44 -25.22 7.09
C LYS A 7 26.67 -24.07 6.47
N VAL A 8 26.94 -23.80 5.19
CA VAL A 8 26.18 -22.86 4.36
C VAL A 8 25.76 -23.59 3.09
N LEU A 9 24.46 -23.54 2.79
CA LEU A 9 23.90 -23.98 1.52
C LEU A 9 23.78 -22.76 0.62
N ILE A 10 24.31 -22.84 -0.58
CA ILE A 10 24.14 -21.79 -1.60
C ILE A 10 23.36 -22.41 -2.75
N SER A 11 22.15 -21.90 -2.94
CA SER A 11 21.18 -22.42 -3.92
C SER A 11 20.97 -21.49 -5.12
N ASP A 12 21.67 -20.36 -5.18
CA ASP A 12 21.62 -19.41 -6.28
C ASP A 12 23.05 -18.95 -6.64
N ALA A 13 23.21 -18.32 -7.80
CA ALA A 13 24.52 -17.88 -8.27
C ALA A 13 25.10 -16.78 -7.35
N VAL A 14 26.10 -17.16 -6.55
CA VAL A 14 26.96 -16.22 -5.82
C VAL A 14 28.34 -16.18 -6.46
N ASP A 15 29.07 -15.08 -6.26
CA ASP A 15 30.45 -14.98 -6.70
C ASP A 15 31.30 -16.09 -6.03
N ALA A 16 32.15 -16.75 -6.82
CA ALA A 16 32.99 -17.86 -6.34
C ALA A 16 33.93 -17.45 -5.19
N SER A 17 34.22 -16.16 -5.04
CA SER A 17 34.97 -15.63 -3.89
C SER A 17 34.21 -15.82 -2.57
N CYS A 18 32.88 -15.77 -2.53
CA CYS A 18 32.09 -15.99 -1.32
C CYS A 18 32.29 -17.40 -0.76
N VAL A 19 32.29 -18.40 -1.65
CA VAL A 19 32.56 -19.81 -1.29
C VAL A 19 33.95 -19.94 -0.67
N LYS A 20 34.97 -19.41 -1.35
CA LYS A 20 36.36 -19.44 -0.87
C LYS A 20 36.52 -18.76 0.48
N ILE A 21 35.89 -17.62 0.70
CA ILE A 21 35.95 -16.90 1.98
C ILE A 21 35.39 -17.77 3.11
N LEU A 22 34.23 -18.39 2.90
CA LEU A 22 33.58 -19.25 3.90
C LEU A 22 34.43 -20.49 4.22
N GLU A 23 34.91 -21.19 3.18
CA GLU A 23 35.74 -22.39 3.34
C GLU A 23 37.07 -22.08 4.04
N ASN A 24 37.71 -20.95 3.72
CA ASN A 24 38.94 -20.49 4.39
C ASN A 24 38.74 -20.24 5.89
N HIS A 25 37.50 -20.04 6.35
CA HIS A 25 37.15 -19.87 7.76
C HIS A 25 36.54 -21.14 8.37
N GLY A 26 36.72 -22.30 7.73
CA GLY A 26 36.25 -23.58 8.24
C GLY A 26 34.74 -23.79 8.14
N VAL A 27 34.04 -22.96 7.36
CA VAL A 27 32.61 -23.12 7.09
C VAL A 27 32.45 -24.02 5.89
N GLN A 28 31.82 -25.19 6.07
CA GLN A 28 31.57 -26.08 4.95
C GLN A 28 30.52 -25.46 4.02
N VAL A 29 30.89 -25.17 2.78
CA VAL A 29 29.95 -24.69 1.77
C VAL A 29 29.48 -25.86 0.93
N THR A 30 28.17 -25.99 0.78
CA THR A 30 27.55 -26.89 -0.20
C THR A 30 26.94 -26.02 -1.29
N LEU A 31 27.53 -26.04 -2.49
CA LEU A 31 26.90 -25.51 -3.69
C LEU A 31 25.90 -26.55 -4.17
N LYS A 32 24.62 -26.19 -4.14
CA LYS A 32 23.52 -27.04 -4.57
C LYS A 32 22.58 -26.19 -5.43
N THR A 33 23.12 -25.83 -6.59
CA THR A 33 22.49 -24.97 -7.61
C THR A 33 21.42 -25.71 -8.41
N ASP A 34 21.30 -27.01 -8.19
CA ASP A 34 20.35 -27.95 -8.76
C ASP A 34 19.08 -28.10 -7.91
N HIS A 35 19.03 -27.50 -6.71
CA HIS A 35 17.81 -27.48 -5.93
C HIS A 35 16.81 -26.47 -6.48
N THR A 36 15.62 -26.97 -6.81
CA THR A 36 14.52 -26.09 -7.20
C THR A 36 14.03 -25.30 -5.97
N LYS A 37 13.52 -24.08 -6.15
CA LYS A 37 12.90 -23.30 -5.07
C LYS A 37 11.88 -24.13 -4.24
N PRO A 38 11.03 -24.99 -4.85
CA PRO A 38 10.20 -25.95 -4.12
C PRO A 38 10.96 -26.88 -3.16
N GLU A 39 12.10 -27.46 -3.54
CA GLU A 39 12.87 -28.38 -2.70
C GLU A 39 13.46 -27.68 -1.46
N LEU A 40 13.84 -26.42 -1.60
CA LEU A 40 14.29 -25.59 -0.47
C LEU A 40 13.15 -25.26 0.49
N LEU A 41 11.96 -25.00 -0.05
CA LEU A 41 10.74 -24.72 0.73
C LEU A 41 10.22 -25.97 1.44
N GLU A 42 10.43 -27.17 0.89
CA GLU A 42 10.14 -28.42 1.59
C GLU A 42 11.10 -28.66 2.77
N ALA A 43 12.35 -28.24 2.65
CA ALA A 43 13.35 -28.35 3.73
C ALA A 43 13.17 -27.31 4.85
N ILE A 44 12.51 -26.18 4.56
CA ILE A 44 12.28 -25.07 5.49
C ILE A 44 10.79 -24.70 5.47
N LYS A 45 10.05 -25.08 6.52
CA LYS A 45 8.65 -24.64 6.68
C LYS A 45 8.60 -23.11 6.66
N THR A 46 8.02 -22.54 5.61
CA THR A 46 7.93 -21.10 5.40
C THR A 46 6.53 -20.59 5.72
N ILE A 47 6.44 -19.71 6.73
CA ILE A 47 5.22 -18.99 7.12
C ILE A 47 5.47 -17.49 6.91
N GLY A 48 4.45 -16.74 6.53
CA GLY A 48 4.60 -15.32 6.19
C GLY A 48 3.36 -14.48 6.47
N PHE A 49 3.57 -13.18 6.63
CA PHE A 49 2.51 -12.19 6.76
C PHE A 49 2.77 -11.06 5.77
N ASP A 50 1.76 -10.77 4.96
CA ASP A 50 1.69 -9.57 4.14
C ASP A 50 0.19 -9.17 4.08
N PRO A 51 -0.18 -7.95 4.51
CA PRO A 51 -1.58 -7.53 4.55
C PRO A 51 -2.20 -7.31 3.16
N ILE A 52 -1.38 -7.27 2.10
CA ILE A 52 -1.80 -6.94 0.73
C ILE A 52 -1.81 -8.19 -0.14
N VAL A 53 -0.87 -9.12 0.08
CA VAL A 53 -0.76 -10.34 -0.73
C VAL A 53 -1.86 -11.36 -0.33
N PRO A 54 -2.75 -11.76 -1.25
CA PRO A 54 -3.75 -12.78 -0.97
C PRO A 54 -3.14 -14.13 -0.59
N LYS A 55 -3.83 -14.90 0.27
CA LYS A 55 -3.34 -16.20 0.76
C LYS A 55 -3.07 -17.20 -0.36
N GLU A 56 -3.81 -17.09 -1.46
CA GLU A 56 -3.69 -17.92 -2.65
C GLU A 56 -2.34 -17.66 -3.35
N VAL A 57 -1.96 -16.39 -3.49
CA VAL A 57 -0.67 -15.98 -4.08
C VAL A 57 0.48 -16.45 -3.19
N SER A 58 0.39 -16.30 -1.87
CA SER A 58 1.42 -16.82 -0.95
C SER A 58 1.63 -18.33 -1.11
N ARG A 59 0.53 -19.08 -1.33
CA ARG A 59 0.56 -20.54 -1.49
C ARG A 59 1.26 -20.98 -2.77
N GLU A 60 1.14 -20.21 -3.85
CA GLU A 60 1.89 -20.46 -5.10
C GLU A 60 3.41 -20.37 -4.88
N PHE A 61 3.85 -19.58 -3.90
CA PHE A 61 5.25 -19.50 -3.47
C PHE A 61 5.61 -20.46 -2.33
N GLY A 62 4.73 -21.39 -1.96
CA GLY A 62 4.95 -22.33 -0.87
C GLY A 62 5.00 -21.69 0.53
N VAL A 63 4.38 -20.52 0.70
CA VAL A 63 4.34 -19.78 1.96
C VAL A 63 2.94 -19.89 2.57
N GLU A 64 2.86 -20.38 3.80
CA GLU A 64 1.62 -20.36 4.59
C GLU A 64 1.37 -18.95 5.14
N SER A 65 0.30 -18.30 4.68
CA SER A 65 -0.07 -16.94 5.11
C SER A 65 -0.81 -16.95 6.46
N LEU A 66 -0.17 -16.35 7.47
CA LEU A 66 -0.62 -16.29 8.86
C LEU A 66 -0.61 -14.85 9.38
N SER A 67 -1.32 -14.58 10.47
CA SER A 67 -1.18 -13.30 11.19
C SER A 67 0.15 -13.24 11.96
N LEU A 68 0.62 -12.02 12.26
CA LEU A 68 1.84 -11.82 13.03
C LEU A 68 1.81 -12.53 14.40
N ASP A 69 0.68 -12.48 15.10
CA ASP A 69 0.52 -13.15 16.41
C ASP A 69 0.60 -14.67 16.33
N GLU A 70 0.25 -15.26 15.18
CA GLU A 70 0.44 -16.70 14.93
C GLU A 70 1.90 -17.02 14.55
N ILE A 71 2.60 -16.11 13.88
CA ILE A 71 3.98 -16.30 13.40
C ILE A 71 4.99 -16.27 14.56
N TRP A 72 4.90 -15.27 15.44
CA TRP A 72 5.87 -15.07 16.53
C TRP A 72 6.20 -16.34 17.33
N PRO A 73 5.23 -17.08 17.89
CA PRO A 73 5.53 -18.26 18.69
C PRO A 73 6.07 -19.45 17.89
N GLN A 74 6.03 -19.40 16.55
CA GLN A 74 6.42 -20.49 15.67
C GLN A 74 7.79 -20.26 15.00
N ALA A 75 8.22 -19.01 14.84
CA ALA A 75 9.39 -18.68 14.04
C ALA A 75 10.72 -18.97 14.77
N ASP A 76 11.57 -19.78 14.15
CA ASP A 76 12.97 -19.97 14.58
C ASP A 76 13.91 -18.92 13.97
N TYR A 77 13.56 -18.45 12.77
CA TYR A 77 14.21 -17.37 12.03
C TYR A 77 13.13 -16.40 11.55
N ILE A 78 13.38 -15.10 11.70
CA ILE A 78 12.51 -14.04 11.19
C ILE A 78 13.34 -13.17 10.27
N THR A 79 12.89 -12.98 9.04
CA THR A 79 13.40 -11.96 8.13
C THR A 79 12.29 -11.01 7.74
N VAL A 80 12.60 -9.72 7.62
CA VAL A 80 11.62 -8.68 7.33
C VAL A 80 11.94 -7.96 6.03
N HIS A 81 10.91 -7.75 5.21
CA HIS A 81 10.99 -7.20 3.85
C HIS A 81 9.89 -6.17 3.58
N THR A 82 9.63 -5.29 4.55
CA THR A 82 8.61 -4.23 4.43
C THR A 82 9.27 -2.87 4.22
N PRO A 83 8.56 -1.87 3.66
CA PRO A 83 8.99 -0.48 3.79
C PRO A 83 8.96 -0.03 5.25
N LEU A 84 9.68 1.05 5.56
CA LEU A 84 9.54 1.75 6.84
C LEU A 84 8.39 2.77 6.74
N ILE A 85 7.29 2.48 7.43
CA ILE A 85 6.09 3.32 7.53
C ILE A 85 5.61 3.33 8.99
N PRO A 86 4.70 4.22 9.42
CA PRO A 86 4.24 4.27 10.81
C PRO A 86 3.75 2.92 11.37
N GLN A 87 3.16 2.08 10.51
CA GLN A 87 2.63 0.76 10.86
C GLN A 87 3.72 -0.33 10.98
N THR A 88 4.88 -0.15 10.35
CA THR A 88 5.99 -1.13 10.35
C THR A 88 7.18 -0.66 11.18
N LYS A 89 7.13 0.57 11.70
CA LYS A 89 8.10 1.08 12.66
C LYS A 89 8.03 0.26 13.95
N ASP A 90 9.19 -0.20 14.42
CA ASP A 90 9.33 -1.03 15.61
C ASP A 90 8.44 -2.29 15.57
N LEU A 91 8.13 -2.78 14.36
CA LEU A 91 7.36 -4.01 14.14
C LEU A 91 7.95 -5.18 14.94
N ILE A 92 9.28 -5.26 14.94
CA ILE A 92 10.03 -6.16 15.82
C ILE A 92 10.61 -5.34 16.98
N GLY A 93 9.82 -5.14 18.02
CA GLY A 93 10.23 -4.55 19.30
C GLY A 93 9.96 -5.48 20.48
N LYS A 94 10.11 -4.97 21.71
CA LYS A 94 10.02 -5.73 22.97
C LYS A 94 8.79 -6.67 23.05
N ALA A 95 7.62 -6.15 22.70
CA ALA A 95 6.36 -6.91 22.79
C ALA A 95 6.31 -8.10 21.82
N SER A 96 6.82 -7.92 20.59
CA SER A 96 6.90 -8.99 19.60
C SER A 96 7.97 -10.02 19.98
N LEU A 97 9.15 -9.55 20.40
CA LEU A 97 10.27 -10.40 20.81
C LEU A 97 9.87 -11.30 21.99
N GLN A 98 9.10 -10.80 22.95
CA GLN A 98 8.59 -11.62 24.07
C GLN A 98 7.67 -12.76 23.63
N LYS A 99 6.97 -12.62 22.51
CA LYS A 99 6.11 -13.67 21.94
C LYS A 99 6.90 -14.67 21.09
N CYS A 100 8.11 -14.33 20.69
CA CYS A 100 8.96 -15.20 19.91
C CYS A 100 9.47 -16.40 20.70
N LYS A 101 9.91 -17.43 19.98
CA LYS A 101 10.65 -18.54 20.59
C LYS A 101 11.94 -18.04 21.24
N LYS A 102 12.28 -18.59 22.42
CA LYS A 102 13.63 -18.44 22.97
C LYS A 102 14.64 -19.01 21.99
N GLY A 103 15.64 -18.20 21.64
CA GLY A 103 16.66 -18.54 20.66
C GLY A 103 16.31 -18.14 19.23
N VAL A 104 15.24 -17.37 19.00
CA VAL A 104 14.93 -16.78 17.68
C VAL A 104 16.13 -16.03 17.11
N LYS A 105 16.26 -16.02 15.78
CA LYS A 105 17.25 -15.21 15.05
C LYS A 105 16.55 -14.22 14.14
N ILE A 106 17.03 -12.98 14.12
CA ILE A 106 16.38 -11.87 13.40
C ILE A 106 17.28 -11.39 12.26
N VAL A 107 16.72 -11.19 11.07
CA VAL A 107 17.42 -10.64 9.90
C VAL A 107 16.68 -9.42 9.38
N ASN A 108 17.34 -8.26 9.39
CA ASN A 108 16.82 -7.05 8.76
C ASN A 108 17.78 -6.53 7.70
N VAL A 109 17.38 -6.72 6.44
CA VAL A 109 18.06 -6.20 5.26
C VAL A 109 17.12 -5.32 4.42
N ALA A 110 16.07 -4.80 5.06
CA ALA A 110 15.04 -4.00 4.42
C ALA A 110 15.22 -2.51 4.68
N ARG A 111 14.81 -2.02 5.86
CA ARG A 111 14.98 -0.63 6.29
C ARG A 111 15.28 -0.57 7.79
N GLY A 112 16.11 0.38 8.20
CA GLY A 112 16.33 0.71 9.60
C GLY A 112 15.04 1.10 10.31
N GLY A 113 14.93 0.81 11.61
CA GLY A 113 13.76 1.16 12.42
C GLY A 113 12.54 0.24 12.27
N ILE A 114 12.58 -0.77 11.41
CA ILE A 114 11.59 -1.86 11.43
C ILE A 114 11.81 -2.78 12.64
N VAL A 115 13.08 -3.04 12.94
CA VAL A 115 13.51 -3.70 14.18
C VAL A 115 13.98 -2.62 15.14
N ASN A 116 13.44 -2.61 16.36
CA ASN A 116 13.89 -1.70 17.39
C ASN A 116 15.27 -2.13 17.89
N GLU A 117 16.28 -1.30 17.67
CA GLU A 117 17.69 -1.65 17.92
C GLU A 117 17.98 -1.89 19.41
N ASP A 118 17.41 -1.09 20.30
CA ASP A 118 17.62 -1.20 21.74
C ASP A 118 16.94 -2.45 22.32
N ASP A 119 15.71 -2.74 21.88
CA ASP A 119 15.00 -3.95 22.28
C ASP A 119 15.69 -5.21 21.75
N LEU A 120 16.23 -5.16 20.52
CA LEU A 120 17.02 -6.26 19.96
C LEU A 120 18.30 -6.50 20.75
N LEU A 121 19.02 -5.43 21.12
CA LEU A 121 20.22 -5.51 21.96
C LEU A 121 19.88 -6.17 23.30
N ALA A 122 18.83 -5.72 23.98
CA ALA A 122 18.38 -6.30 25.25
C ALA A 122 17.98 -7.79 25.10
N ALA A 123 17.35 -8.16 23.99
CA ALA A 123 17.00 -9.55 23.70
C ALA A 123 18.23 -10.43 23.44
N LEU A 124 19.27 -9.90 22.80
CA LEU A 124 20.54 -10.59 22.55
C LEU A 124 21.34 -10.82 23.84
N GLU A 125 21.39 -9.79 24.71
CA GLU A 125 22.05 -9.81 26.01
C GLU A 125 21.38 -10.79 26.98
N SER A 126 20.04 -10.78 27.05
CA SER A 126 19.27 -11.72 27.86
C SER A 126 19.28 -13.16 27.32
N GLY A 127 19.74 -13.35 26.08
CA GLY A 127 19.76 -14.65 25.40
C GLY A 127 18.39 -15.11 24.87
N HIS A 128 17.37 -14.26 24.92
CA HIS A 128 16.09 -14.53 24.26
C HIS A 128 16.27 -14.58 22.74
N CYS A 129 17.07 -13.67 22.17
CA CYS A 129 17.52 -13.73 20.78
C CYS A 129 18.89 -14.40 20.71
N SER A 130 19.05 -15.41 19.85
CA SER A 130 20.33 -16.13 19.71
C SER A 130 21.27 -15.52 18.68
N GLY A 131 20.79 -14.58 17.86
CA GLY A 131 21.63 -13.80 16.94
C GLY A 131 20.83 -12.92 15.98
N ALA A 132 21.52 -11.97 15.36
CA ALA A 132 20.91 -11.09 14.37
C ALA A 132 21.82 -10.82 13.16
N GLY A 133 21.21 -10.58 11.99
CA GLY A 133 21.85 -10.12 10.77
C GLY A 133 21.27 -8.76 10.34
N LEU A 134 22.08 -7.71 10.29
CA LEU A 134 21.62 -6.34 10.04
C LEU A 134 22.40 -5.67 8.89
N ASP A 135 21.73 -5.27 7.83
CA ASP A 135 22.35 -4.44 6.76
C ASP A 135 21.98 -2.96 6.88
N VAL A 136 20.98 -2.63 7.69
CA VAL A 136 20.34 -1.31 7.75
C VAL A 136 20.10 -0.88 9.19
N PHE A 137 20.20 0.42 9.46
CA PHE A 137 20.11 1.01 10.79
C PHE A 137 19.20 2.24 10.79
N VAL A 138 18.64 2.61 11.94
CA VAL A 138 17.75 3.78 12.08
C VAL A 138 18.44 5.05 11.61
N GLU A 139 19.71 5.20 11.98
CA GLU A 139 20.60 6.25 11.51
C GLU A 139 21.79 5.62 10.82
N GLU A 140 22.19 6.17 9.68
CA GLU A 140 23.35 5.69 8.91
C GLU A 140 24.26 6.89 8.60
N PRO A 141 25.53 6.91 9.06
CA PRO A 141 26.26 5.82 9.73
C PRO A 141 25.72 5.45 11.12
N PRO A 142 25.77 4.15 11.50
CA PRO A 142 25.11 3.67 12.71
C PRO A 142 25.78 4.15 13.99
N LYS A 143 24.96 4.66 14.92
CA LYS A 143 25.40 5.16 16.23
C LYS A 143 25.37 4.11 17.33
N ASN A 144 24.59 3.04 17.17
CA ASN A 144 24.46 2.00 18.17
C ASN A 144 25.64 1.02 18.10
N THR A 145 26.82 1.48 18.51
CA THR A 145 28.06 0.68 18.45
C THR A 145 27.97 -0.60 19.26
N LYS A 146 27.22 -0.60 20.36
CA LYS A 146 26.99 -1.81 21.18
C LYS A 146 26.33 -2.93 20.39
N LEU A 147 25.34 -2.61 19.57
CA LEU A 147 24.65 -3.59 18.73
C LEU A 147 25.57 -4.11 17.62
N ILE A 148 26.33 -3.22 16.97
CA ILE A 148 27.31 -3.54 15.92
C ILE A 148 28.41 -4.48 16.44
N GLU A 149 28.95 -4.18 17.62
CA GLU A 149 30.06 -4.93 18.23
C GLU A 149 29.59 -6.20 18.94
N HIS A 150 28.28 -6.42 19.08
CA HIS A 150 27.76 -7.54 19.82
C HIS A 150 28.16 -8.88 19.14
N PRO A 151 28.75 -9.85 19.85
CA PRO A 151 29.35 -11.06 19.24
C PRO A 151 28.36 -12.05 18.61
N LYS A 152 27.06 -11.77 18.70
CA LYS A 152 25.97 -12.53 18.06
C LYS A 152 25.30 -11.75 16.92
N VAL A 153 25.84 -10.59 16.56
CA VAL A 153 25.34 -9.76 15.48
C VAL A 153 26.34 -9.83 14.33
N VAL A 154 25.82 -10.06 13.14
CA VAL A 154 26.54 -9.86 11.89
C VAL A 154 25.93 -8.65 11.23
N CYS A 155 26.76 -7.66 10.88
CA CYS A 155 26.27 -6.47 10.22
C CYS A 155 27.07 -6.11 8.98
N THR A 156 26.40 -5.49 8.02
CA THR A 156 26.97 -4.96 6.79
C THR A 156 26.52 -3.50 6.61
N PRO A 157 27.36 -2.65 5.98
CA PRO A 157 27.07 -1.22 5.85
C PRO A 157 26.18 -0.93 4.63
N HIS A 158 24.91 -1.32 4.69
CA HIS A 158 23.89 -1.08 3.64
C HIS A 158 24.35 -1.52 2.24
N LEU A 159 24.74 -2.79 2.15
CA LEU A 159 25.32 -3.40 0.96
C LEU A 159 24.31 -4.14 0.08
N GLY A 160 23.03 -4.23 0.46
CA GLY A 160 22.05 -5.04 -0.26
C GLY A 160 21.96 -4.80 -1.78
N ALA A 161 22.18 -3.57 -2.24
CA ALA A 161 22.19 -3.21 -3.66
C ALA A 161 23.60 -3.00 -4.26
N ASN A 162 24.66 -3.18 -3.48
CA ASN A 162 26.05 -2.94 -3.88
C ASN A 162 26.67 -4.17 -4.57
N THR A 163 26.03 -4.64 -5.64
CA THR A 163 26.53 -5.72 -6.51
C THR A 163 26.74 -5.22 -7.93
N LYS A 164 27.68 -5.82 -8.67
CA LYS A 164 27.97 -5.42 -10.06
C LYS A 164 26.72 -5.54 -10.94
N GLU A 165 25.97 -6.61 -10.76
CA GLU A 165 24.77 -6.95 -11.51
C GLU A 165 23.64 -5.95 -11.22
N ALA A 166 23.43 -5.58 -9.95
CA ALA A 166 22.43 -4.59 -9.59
C ALA A 166 22.78 -3.21 -10.14
N GLN A 167 24.04 -2.78 -10.00
CA GLN A 167 24.51 -1.50 -10.53
C GLN A 167 24.39 -1.43 -12.06
N LEU A 168 24.71 -2.52 -12.77
CA LEU A 168 24.56 -2.59 -14.22
C LEU A 168 23.09 -2.49 -14.66
N ARG A 169 22.18 -3.21 -14.00
CA ARG A 169 20.74 -3.13 -14.29
C ARG A 169 20.20 -1.72 -14.08
N VAL A 170 20.54 -1.09 -12.95
CA VAL A 170 20.15 0.29 -12.64
C VAL A 170 20.70 1.26 -13.69
N ALA A 171 21.96 1.13 -14.08
CA ALA A 171 22.57 1.98 -15.11
C ALA A 171 21.86 1.83 -16.46
N GLN A 172 21.52 0.60 -16.85
CA GLN A 172 20.77 0.34 -18.08
C GLN A 172 19.37 0.95 -18.02
N GLU A 173 18.61 0.71 -16.94
CA GLU A 173 17.27 1.26 -16.74
C GLU A 173 17.28 2.79 -16.84
N ILE A 174 18.26 3.45 -16.19
CA ILE A 174 18.40 4.91 -16.27
C ILE A 174 18.75 5.37 -17.69
N ALA A 175 19.65 4.67 -18.39
CA ALA A 175 20.02 5.01 -19.76
C ALA A 175 18.83 4.89 -20.73
N GLU A 176 18.05 3.82 -20.61
CA GLU A 176 16.81 3.62 -21.37
C GLU A 176 15.81 4.76 -21.08
N GLN A 177 15.74 5.22 -19.82
CA GLN A 177 14.93 6.36 -19.46
C GLN A 177 15.43 7.66 -20.12
N PHE A 178 16.73 7.94 -20.16
CA PHE A 178 17.24 9.10 -20.89
C PHE A 178 16.92 9.06 -22.39
N VAL A 179 17.01 7.89 -23.01
CA VAL A 179 16.63 7.71 -24.42
C VAL A 179 15.15 7.99 -24.63
N ALA A 180 14.27 7.45 -23.78
CA ALA A 180 12.84 7.74 -23.83
C ALA A 180 12.56 9.25 -23.66
N LEU A 181 13.18 9.91 -22.68
CA LEU A 181 13.07 11.36 -22.48
C LEU A 181 13.49 12.16 -23.72
N SER A 182 14.61 11.80 -24.37
CA SER A 182 15.07 12.46 -25.59
C SER A 182 14.07 12.37 -26.76
N LYS A 183 13.20 11.35 -26.74
CA LYS A 183 12.14 11.13 -27.73
C LYS A 183 10.81 11.76 -27.32
N GLY A 184 10.80 12.56 -26.25
CA GLY A 184 9.59 13.16 -25.68
C GLY A 184 8.68 12.15 -24.98
N GLN A 185 9.17 10.93 -24.71
CA GLN A 185 8.45 9.93 -23.93
C GLN A 185 8.75 10.18 -22.45
N SER A 186 7.72 10.11 -21.62
CA SER A 186 7.92 10.25 -20.20
C SER A 186 8.21 8.87 -19.58
N VAL A 187 9.17 8.88 -18.67
CA VAL A 187 9.79 7.71 -18.08
C VAL A 187 9.35 7.54 -16.66
N ASN A 188 9.02 6.30 -16.30
CA ASN A 188 8.41 5.90 -15.03
C ASN A 188 7.09 6.60 -14.67
N ALA A 189 6.58 7.51 -15.49
CA ALA A 189 5.30 8.16 -15.24
C ALA A 189 4.85 8.95 -16.47
N PRO A 190 4.33 8.35 -17.54
CA PRO A 190 3.79 9.10 -18.70
C PRO A 190 2.90 10.29 -18.28
N SER A 191 2.22 10.13 -17.16
CA SER A 191 1.37 11.06 -16.43
C SER A 191 2.09 12.25 -15.74
N LEU A 192 3.38 12.20 -15.41
CA LEU A 192 4.13 13.29 -14.73
C LEU A 192 4.24 14.56 -15.56
N SER A 193 4.43 14.45 -16.88
CA SER A 193 4.44 15.64 -17.74
C SER A 193 3.13 16.42 -17.65
N GLN A 194 2.01 15.69 -17.50
CA GLN A 194 0.67 16.26 -17.35
C GLN A 194 0.44 16.88 -15.96
N THR A 195 1.22 16.51 -14.93
CA THR A 195 1.12 17.14 -13.59
C THR A 195 1.69 18.57 -13.57
N GLN A 196 2.52 18.94 -14.55
CA GLN A 196 3.15 20.26 -14.63
C GLN A 196 2.25 21.31 -15.29
N VAL A 197 1.17 20.88 -15.94
CA VAL A 197 0.19 21.77 -16.59
C VAL A 197 -0.82 22.26 -15.54
N PRO A 198 -0.89 23.56 -15.22
CA PRO A 198 -1.74 24.06 -14.13
C PRO A 198 -3.22 23.70 -14.27
N GLU A 199 -3.75 23.70 -15.49
CA GLU A 199 -5.15 23.38 -15.80
C GLU A 199 -5.50 21.91 -15.52
N ASN A 200 -4.50 21.03 -15.44
CA ASN A 200 -4.70 19.60 -15.18
C ASN A 200 -4.81 19.30 -13.68
N LYS A 201 -4.29 20.17 -12.82
CA LYS A 201 -4.22 19.91 -11.38
C LYS A 201 -5.61 19.67 -10.75
N PRO A 202 -6.64 20.52 -10.99
CA PRO A 202 -7.97 20.27 -10.43
C PRO A 202 -8.57 18.92 -10.90
N TRP A 203 -8.31 18.51 -12.14
CA TRP A 203 -8.80 17.23 -12.65
C TRP A 203 -8.10 16.03 -12.02
N ALA A 204 -6.78 16.14 -11.78
CA ALA A 204 -6.04 15.12 -11.04
C ALA A 204 -6.50 15.01 -9.59
N ASP A 205 -6.65 16.14 -8.91
CA ASP A 205 -7.13 16.20 -7.52
C ASP A 205 -8.55 15.63 -7.42
N LEU A 206 -9.42 15.94 -8.38
CA LEU A 206 -10.74 15.32 -8.50
C LEU A 206 -10.63 13.81 -8.65
N CYS A 207 -9.85 13.30 -9.60
CA CYS A 207 -9.71 11.86 -9.82
C CYS A 207 -9.15 11.13 -8.61
N ILE A 208 -8.19 11.72 -7.88
CA ILE A 208 -7.71 11.18 -6.60
C ILE A 208 -8.86 11.09 -5.59
N ALA A 209 -9.66 12.14 -5.45
CA ALA A 209 -10.81 12.14 -4.53
C ALA A 209 -11.85 11.08 -4.93
N LEU A 210 -12.20 10.98 -6.22
CA LEU A 210 -13.13 9.96 -6.73
C LEU A 210 -12.57 8.55 -6.53
N GLY A 211 -11.26 8.34 -6.71
CA GLY A 211 -10.57 7.09 -6.46
C GLY A 211 -10.71 6.63 -5.01
N LYS A 212 -10.53 7.55 -4.05
CA LYS A 212 -10.74 7.26 -2.63
C LYS A 212 -12.21 6.92 -2.32
N ILE A 213 -13.16 7.64 -2.91
CA ILE A 213 -14.60 7.36 -2.78
C ILE A 213 -14.94 5.98 -3.31
N ALA A 214 -14.53 5.70 -4.55
CA ALA A 214 -14.77 4.42 -5.21
C ALA A 214 -14.16 3.24 -4.43
N ALA A 215 -12.93 3.37 -3.94
CA ALA A 215 -12.28 2.37 -3.11
C ALA A 215 -13.01 2.14 -1.78
N GLY A 216 -13.43 3.23 -1.13
CA GLY A 216 -14.19 3.18 0.10
C GLY A 216 -15.54 2.46 -0.06
N LEU A 217 -16.22 2.64 -1.20
CA LEU A 217 -17.49 1.98 -1.53
C LEU A 217 -17.32 0.49 -1.85
N VAL A 218 -16.28 0.12 -2.60
CA VAL A 218 -16.00 -1.29 -2.96
C VAL A 218 -15.46 -2.09 -1.77
N GLY A 219 -14.71 -1.46 -0.87
CA GLY A 219 -14.30 -2.03 0.42
C GLY A 219 -13.17 -3.07 0.39
N SER A 220 -12.90 -3.75 -0.73
CA SER A 220 -11.83 -4.78 -0.80
C SER A 220 -11.21 -4.99 -2.19
N LEU A 221 -9.91 -5.32 -2.20
CA LEU A 221 -9.11 -5.72 -3.37
C LEU A 221 -9.08 -7.24 -3.63
N ALA A 222 -9.65 -8.07 -2.73
CA ALA A 222 -9.40 -9.52 -2.68
C ALA A 222 -9.81 -10.32 -3.94
N SER A 223 -10.72 -9.80 -4.78
CA SER A 223 -11.19 -10.48 -6.00
C SER A 223 -10.57 -9.96 -7.30
N GLY A 224 -9.52 -9.12 -7.19
CA GLY A 224 -9.00 -8.34 -8.32
C GLY A 224 -9.94 -7.19 -8.64
N LEU A 225 -9.36 -6.02 -8.94
CA LEU A 225 -10.12 -4.79 -9.11
C LEU A 225 -10.05 -4.30 -10.54
N GLN A 226 -11.20 -4.21 -11.20
CA GLN A 226 -11.31 -3.57 -12.51
C GLN A 226 -11.63 -2.10 -12.31
N VAL A 227 -10.88 -1.24 -12.99
CA VAL A 227 -11.04 0.21 -12.96
C VAL A 227 -11.17 0.72 -14.39
N GLU A 228 -12.25 1.43 -14.68
CA GLU A 228 -12.44 2.12 -15.96
C GLU A 228 -12.69 3.60 -15.70
N LEU A 229 -11.79 4.47 -16.17
CA LEU A 229 -12.01 5.91 -16.18
C LEU A 229 -12.57 6.34 -17.53
N THR A 230 -13.73 6.97 -17.53
CA THR A 230 -14.32 7.60 -18.70
C THR A 230 -14.21 9.12 -18.58
N THR A 231 -13.43 9.77 -19.45
CA THR A 231 -13.43 11.23 -19.57
C THR A 231 -14.55 11.66 -20.52
N LYS A 232 -15.28 12.71 -20.18
CA LYS A 232 -16.34 13.24 -21.04
C LYS A 232 -16.25 14.74 -21.27
N GLY A 233 -16.69 15.19 -22.44
CA GLY A 233 -16.70 16.61 -22.80
C GLY A 233 -15.38 17.11 -23.36
N THR A 234 -15.33 18.39 -23.71
CA THR A 234 -14.18 18.97 -24.41
C THR A 234 -12.99 19.22 -23.48
N GLY A 235 -11.77 19.05 -23.98
CA GLY A 235 -10.53 19.37 -23.26
C GLY A 235 -9.99 18.24 -22.39
N LEU A 236 -10.61 17.05 -22.39
CA LEU A 236 -10.15 15.85 -21.68
C LEU A 236 -9.75 14.68 -22.61
N GLU A 237 -9.81 14.88 -23.93
CA GLU A 237 -9.64 13.83 -24.96
C GLU A 237 -8.31 13.09 -24.82
N LYS A 238 -7.24 13.83 -24.49
CA LYS A 238 -5.86 13.31 -24.39
C LYS A 238 -5.40 13.10 -22.94
N LYS A 239 -6.31 13.22 -21.97
CA LYS A 239 -5.98 13.18 -20.53
C LYS A 239 -6.34 11.85 -19.85
N GLY A 240 -6.93 10.91 -20.59
CA GLY A 240 -7.47 9.66 -20.03
C GLY A 240 -6.45 8.85 -19.20
N GLN A 241 -5.25 8.60 -19.73
CA GLN A 241 -4.22 7.86 -19.01
C GLN A 241 -3.76 8.58 -17.73
N PHE A 242 -3.51 9.89 -17.84
CA PHE A 242 -3.10 10.74 -16.71
C PHE A 242 -4.14 10.73 -15.58
N LEU A 243 -5.39 10.96 -15.92
CA LEU A 243 -6.49 10.97 -14.96
C LEU A 243 -6.77 9.57 -14.40
N SER A 244 -6.56 8.52 -15.20
CA SER A 244 -6.67 7.14 -14.73
C SER A 244 -5.59 6.83 -13.69
N SER A 245 -4.36 7.29 -13.91
CA SER A 245 -3.29 7.21 -12.90
C SER A 245 -3.67 7.94 -11.62
N ALA A 246 -4.24 9.15 -11.73
CA ALA A 246 -4.69 9.93 -10.57
C ALA A 246 -5.79 9.20 -9.77
N ALA A 247 -6.76 8.59 -10.46
CA ALA A 247 -7.79 7.76 -9.83
C ALA A 247 -7.19 6.55 -9.09
N CYS A 248 -6.23 5.85 -9.71
CA CYS A 248 -5.53 4.74 -9.08
C CYS A 248 -4.72 5.17 -7.84
N ILE A 249 -4.09 6.36 -7.85
CA ILE A 249 -3.41 6.91 -6.65
C ILE A 249 -4.40 7.04 -5.49
N GLY A 250 -5.56 7.66 -5.73
CA GLY A 250 -6.60 7.81 -4.71
C GLY A 250 -7.09 6.47 -4.17
N LEU A 251 -7.31 5.52 -5.07
CA LEU A 251 -7.77 4.18 -4.76
C LEU A 251 -6.78 3.40 -3.89
N LEU A 252 -5.52 3.35 -4.30
CA LEU A 252 -4.46 2.64 -3.58
C LEU A 252 -4.20 3.28 -2.20
N ASN A 253 -4.19 4.61 -2.13
CA ASN A 253 -4.06 5.33 -0.86
C ASN A 253 -5.19 4.95 0.12
N GLN A 254 -6.44 4.82 -0.36
CA GLN A 254 -7.56 4.42 0.48
C GLN A 254 -7.43 2.96 0.95
N PHE A 255 -6.79 2.08 0.18
CA PHE A 255 -6.47 0.71 0.59
C PHE A 255 -5.19 0.59 1.44
N GLY A 256 -4.58 1.71 1.85
CA GLY A 256 -3.44 1.73 2.77
C GLY A 256 -2.06 1.90 2.11
N GLN A 257 -1.99 2.02 0.79
CA GLN A 257 -0.74 2.28 0.06
C GLN A 257 -0.41 3.78 0.02
N SER A 258 -0.19 4.40 1.19
CA SER A 258 -0.08 5.86 1.36
C SER A 258 1.05 6.58 0.59
N HIS A 259 1.92 5.82 -0.09
CA HIS A 259 3.05 6.34 -0.87
C HIS A 259 2.81 6.27 -2.39
N ALA A 260 1.58 5.92 -2.81
CA ALA A 260 1.21 5.90 -4.22
C ALA A 260 1.28 7.32 -4.81
N ASN A 261 1.99 7.46 -5.93
CA ASN A 261 2.22 8.71 -6.64
C ASN A 261 2.35 8.43 -8.15
N PHE A 262 2.47 9.46 -8.97
CA PHE A 262 2.49 9.31 -10.44
C PHE A 262 3.69 8.49 -10.97
N ILE A 263 4.77 8.33 -10.18
CA ILE A 263 5.95 7.52 -10.53
C ILE A 263 5.71 6.03 -10.32
N ASN A 264 5.10 5.65 -9.20
CA ASN A 264 4.99 4.25 -8.83
C ASN A 264 3.58 3.66 -9.03
N VAL A 265 2.56 4.48 -9.30
CA VAL A 265 1.16 4.01 -9.35
C VAL A 265 0.92 2.90 -10.36
N THR A 266 1.59 2.92 -11.52
CA THR A 266 1.43 1.88 -12.54
C THR A 266 1.89 0.52 -12.01
N VAL A 267 3.06 0.49 -11.37
CA VAL A 267 3.63 -0.73 -10.78
C VAL A 267 2.79 -1.18 -9.59
N LEU A 268 2.50 -0.27 -8.66
CA LEU A 268 1.70 -0.58 -7.46
C LEU A 268 0.29 -1.09 -7.82
N SER A 269 -0.32 -0.55 -8.89
CA SER A 269 -1.62 -1.02 -9.38
C SER A 269 -1.54 -2.47 -9.86
N SER A 270 -0.53 -2.79 -10.67
CA SER A 270 -0.30 -4.15 -11.17
C SER A 270 -0.05 -5.14 -10.02
N ASP A 271 0.85 -4.78 -9.09
CA ASP A 271 1.20 -5.61 -7.93
C ASP A 271 0.01 -5.83 -6.99
N SER A 272 -0.89 -4.85 -6.91
CA SER A 272 -2.12 -4.92 -6.10
C SER A 272 -3.31 -5.55 -6.84
N GLY A 273 -3.09 -6.12 -8.05
CA GLY A 273 -4.14 -6.77 -8.83
C GLY A 273 -5.18 -5.82 -9.44
N VAL A 274 -4.85 -4.54 -9.59
CA VAL A 274 -5.70 -3.50 -10.20
C VAL A 274 -5.50 -3.47 -11.72
N LYS A 275 -6.57 -3.75 -12.46
CA LYS A 275 -6.62 -3.67 -13.93
C LYS A 275 -7.30 -2.36 -14.33
N ALA A 276 -6.50 -1.36 -14.66
CA ALA A 276 -6.98 -0.03 -15.05
C ALA A 276 -7.09 0.12 -16.58
N SER A 277 -8.16 0.78 -17.01
CA SER A 277 -8.43 1.15 -18.40
C SER A 277 -9.04 2.55 -18.45
N HIS A 278 -9.00 3.19 -19.62
CA HIS A 278 -9.64 4.48 -19.82
C HIS A 278 -10.22 4.63 -21.22
N LYS A 279 -11.25 5.46 -21.34
CA LYS A 279 -11.86 5.85 -22.61
C LYS A 279 -12.34 7.31 -22.57
N HIS A 280 -12.64 7.84 -23.75
CA HIS A 280 -13.16 9.19 -23.92
C HIS A 280 -14.51 9.17 -24.65
N VAL A 281 -15.41 10.08 -24.27
CA VAL A 281 -16.70 10.32 -24.94
C VAL A 281 -16.96 11.83 -25.07
N PRO A 282 -17.50 12.31 -26.19
CA PRO A 282 -17.58 13.76 -26.45
C PRO A 282 -18.64 14.49 -25.61
N GLN A 283 -19.64 13.78 -25.07
CA GLN A 283 -20.78 14.41 -24.39
C GLN A 283 -20.69 14.24 -22.87
N ALA A 284 -20.62 15.37 -22.15
CA ALA A 284 -20.76 15.45 -20.71
C ALA A 284 -22.23 15.65 -20.31
N ALA A 285 -22.62 15.14 -19.13
CA ALA A 285 -23.95 15.35 -18.55
C ALA A 285 -23.94 16.51 -17.52
N PHE A 286 -22.80 16.74 -16.89
CA PHE A 286 -22.57 17.75 -15.87
C PHE A 286 -21.57 18.80 -16.38
N GLY A 287 -22.09 19.96 -16.81
CA GLY A 287 -21.27 21.07 -17.31
C GLY A 287 -20.62 20.77 -18.66
N GLU A 288 -19.46 21.40 -18.92
CA GLU A 288 -18.72 21.25 -20.20
C GLU A 288 -17.86 19.99 -20.25
N ALA A 289 -17.41 19.49 -19.10
CA ALA A 289 -16.58 18.30 -18.97
C ALA A 289 -16.83 17.58 -17.65
N GLU A 290 -16.65 16.26 -17.63
CA GLU A 290 -16.75 15.44 -16.42
C GLU A 290 -15.85 14.20 -16.52
N VAL A 291 -15.65 13.54 -15.38
CA VAL A 291 -15.02 12.21 -15.32
C VAL A 291 -15.95 11.25 -14.59
N ALA A 292 -16.09 10.05 -15.14
CA ALA A 292 -16.81 8.94 -14.53
C ALA A 292 -15.81 7.81 -14.24
N LEU A 293 -15.66 7.47 -12.97
CA LEU A 293 -14.82 6.37 -12.51
C LEU A 293 -15.70 5.17 -12.16
N SER A 294 -15.58 4.09 -12.92
CA SER A 294 -16.25 2.82 -12.61
C SER A 294 -15.25 1.84 -12.02
N VAL A 295 -15.62 1.24 -10.89
CA VAL A 295 -14.82 0.24 -10.19
C VAL A 295 -15.63 -1.03 -9.97
N LYS A 296 -14.99 -2.19 -10.08
CA LYS A 296 -15.64 -3.49 -9.85
C LYS A 296 -14.68 -4.47 -9.19
N SER A 297 -15.12 -5.05 -8.07
CA SER A 297 -14.44 -6.12 -7.34
C SER A 297 -15.44 -7.25 -7.12
N GLY A 298 -15.25 -8.37 -7.82
CA GLY A 298 -16.23 -9.47 -7.82
C GLY A 298 -17.61 -9.02 -8.34
N SER A 299 -18.64 -9.19 -7.50
CA SER A 299 -20.03 -8.77 -7.79
C SER A 299 -20.34 -7.32 -7.38
N VAL A 300 -19.46 -6.68 -6.60
CA VAL A 300 -19.65 -5.30 -6.14
C VAL A 300 -19.05 -4.34 -7.17
N GLY A 301 -19.86 -3.40 -7.65
CA GLY A 301 -19.41 -2.39 -8.59
C GLY A 301 -20.10 -1.06 -8.32
N HIS A 302 -19.32 0.01 -8.47
CA HIS A 302 -19.78 1.38 -8.25
C HIS A 302 -19.26 2.31 -9.35
N THR A 303 -20.04 3.32 -9.68
CA THR A 303 -19.65 4.42 -10.57
C THR A 303 -19.76 5.75 -9.83
N VAL A 304 -18.65 6.48 -9.80
CA VAL A 304 -18.53 7.81 -9.17
C VAL A 304 -18.27 8.85 -10.26
N VAL A 305 -19.09 9.89 -10.32
CA VAL A 305 -18.98 10.94 -11.35
C VAL A 305 -18.69 12.29 -10.72
N GLY A 306 -17.76 13.04 -11.29
CA GLY A 306 -17.44 14.39 -10.84
C GLY A 306 -17.05 15.34 -11.97
N THR A 307 -17.08 16.63 -11.67
CA THR A 307 -16.67 17.72 -12.57
C THR A 307 -15.81 18.75 -11.81
N VAL A 308 -15.18 19.64 -12.56
CA VAL A 308 -14.39 20.76 -12.04
C VAL A 308 -15.04 22.06 -12.47
N SER A 309 -15.17 23.00 -11.53
CA SER A 309 -15.58 24.38 -11.82
C SER A 309 -14.56 25.34 -11.21
N GLY A 310 -13.71 25.94 -12.04
CA GLY A 310 -12.56 26.71 -11.56
C GLY A 310 -11.61 25.83 -10.73
N PRO A 311 -11.26 26.21 -9.49
CA PRO A 311 -10.45 25.37 -8.59
C PRO A 311 -11.29 24.36 -7.80
N SER A 312 -12.62 24.39 -7.91
CA SER A 312 -13.52 23.57 -7.09
C SER A 312 -13.74 22.18 -7.68
N LEU A 313 -13.60 21.17 -6.83
CA LEU A 313 -13.84 19.76 -7.14
C LEU A 313 -15.29 19.41 -6.77
N LEU A 314 -16.08 18.93 -7.71
CA LEU A 314 -17.51 18.69 -7.51
C LEU A 314 -17.85 17.22 -7.76
N LEU A 315 -18.49 16.58 -6.78
CA LEU A 315 -19.09 15.26 -6.91
C LEU A 315 -20.52 15.41 -7.44
N CYS A 316 -20.80 14.76 -8.57
CA CYS A 316 -22.05 14.88 -9.30
C CYS A 316 -23.00 13.73 -9.00
N SER A 317 -22.51 12.48 -9.03
CA SER A 317 -23.36 11.31 -8.80
C SER A 317 -22.60 10.08 -8.30
N LEU A 318 -23.36 9.16 -7.70
CA LEU A 318 -22.95 7.81 -7.28
C LEU A 318 -23.99 6.81 -7.80
N ASP A 319 -23.58 5.81 -8.59
CA ASP A 319 -24.46 4.77 -9.16
C ASP A 319 -25.75 5.32 -9.79
N ASN A 320 -25.63 6.42 -10.54
CA ASN A 320 -26.72 7.19 -11.16
C ASN A 320 -27.59 8.03 -10.21
N ALA A 321 -27.36 7.98 -8.90
CA ALA A 321 -27.96 8.89 -7.94
C ALA A 321 -27.29 10.27 -8.04
N THR A 322 -27.98 11.24 -8.65
CA THR A 322 -27.45 12.59 -8.91
C THR A 322 -27.66 13.49 -7.70
N PHE A 323 -26.61 14.16 -7.23
CA PHE A 323 -26.72 15.16 -6.18
C PHE A 323 -27.30 16.48 -6.71
N GLN A 324 -28.26 17.04 -5.99
CA GLN A 324 -28.87 18.33 -6.29
C GLN A 324 -28.94 19.15 -4.98
N PRO A 325 -28.07 20.17 -4.80
CA PRO A 325 -26.99 20.59 -5.70
C PRO A 325 -25.83 19.57 -5.75
N VAL A 326 -24.94 19.69 -6.75
CA VAL A 326 -23.67 18.94 -6.79
C VAL A 326 -22.81 19.25 -5.55
N GLN A 327 -22.02 18.28 -5.10
CA GLN A 327 -21.38 18.33 -3.78
C GLN A 327 -19.93 18.79 -3.89
N LEU A 328 -19.59 19.84 -3.14
CA LEU A 328 -18.21 20.34 -3.08
C LEU A 328 -17.33 19.37 -2.28
N LEU A 329 -16.32 18.81 -2.95
CA LEU A 329 -15.26 18.03 -2.33
C LEU A 329 -14.17 19.00 -1.85
N SER A 330 -14.20 19.38 -0.58
CA SER A 330 -13.11 20.17 0.03
C SER A 330 -12.22 19.31 0.92
N PRO A 331 -10.98 19.73 1.17
CA PRO A 331 -10.04 19.00 2.01
C PRO A 331 -10.63 18.62 3.36
N GLY A 332 -10.25 17.43 3.83
CA GLY A 332 -10.62 16.91 5.14
C GLY A 332 -11.55 15.69 5.08
N GLY A 333 -12.22 15.47 6.20
CA GLY A 333 -12.99 14.27 6.47
C GLY A 333 -14.36 14.19 5.82
N MET A 334 -14.65 13.08 5.15
CA MET A 334 -15.97 12.78 4.63
C MET A 334 -16.37 11.34 4.93
N LEU A 335 -17.54 11.17 5.53
CA LEU A 335 -18.22 9.89 5.66
C LEU A 335 -19.15 9.71 4.47
N VAL A 336 -19.01 8.58 3.78
CA VAL A 336 -19.88 8.17 2.67
C VAL A 336 -20.61 6.91 3.09
N ALA A 337 -21.92 6.87 2.92
CA ALA A 337 -22.73 5.73 3.32
C ALA A 337 -23.78 5.37 2.29
N ILE A 338 -24.12 4.08 2.27
CA ILE A 338 -25.19 3.52 1.45
C ILE A 338 -26.27 3.01 2.40
N GLY A 339 -27.52 3.41 2.16
CA GLY A 339 -28.64 3.05 3.00
C GLY A 339 -29.97 3.03 2.27
N GLU A 340 -31.03 2.77 3.04
CA GLU A 340 -32.41 2.91 2.57
C GLU A 340 -32.80 4.39 2.62
N ASN A 341 -33.56 4.86 1.62
CA ASN A 341 -34.06 6.23 1.63
C ASN A 341 -35.09 6.44 2.75
N SER A 342 -34.63 6.94 3.89
CA SER A 342 -35.50 7.31 5.00
C SER A 342 -35.15 8.69 5.56
N PRO A 343 -36.16 9.56 5.80
CA PRO A 343 -35.96 10.83 6.51
C PRO A 343 -35.31 10.64 7.89
N ASN A 344 -35.58 9.52 8.56
CA ASN A 344 -35.06 9.24 9.91
C ASN A 344 -33.56 8.92 9.91
N THR A 345 -33.08 8.21 8.87
CA THR A 345 -31.66 7.85 8.73
C THR A 345 -30.76 9.06 8.82
N PHE A 346 -31.16 10.17 8.18
CA PHE A 346 -30.36 11.39 8.18
C PHE A 346 -30.21 12.00 9.58
N ALA A 347 -31.31 12.11 10.32
CA ALA A 347 -31.33 12.66 11.67
C ALA A 347 -30.60 11.77 12.67
N GLU A 348 -30.79 10.44 12.58
CA GLU A 348 -30.16 9.45 13.45
C GLU A 348 -28.63 9.44 13.28
N VAL A 349 -28.15 9.51 12.03
CA VAL A 349 -26.72 9.57 11.73
C VAL A 349 -26.08 10.82 12.32
N ILE A 350 -26.67 12.00 12.08
CA ILE A 350 -26.15 13.26 12.62
C ILE A 350 -26.14 13.22 14.15
N GLY A 351 -27.26 12.78 14.76
CA GLY A 351 -27.36 12.65 16.22
C GLY A 351 -26.29 11.71 16.80
N SER A 352 -26.02 10.59 16.13
CA SER A 352 -24.98 9.64 16.52
C SER A 352 -23.58 10.25 16.42
N LEU A 353 -23.26 10.93 15.32
CA LEU A 353 -21.96 11.61 15.14
C LEU A 353 -21.73 12.66 16.24
N VAL A 354 -22.72 13.53 16.47
CA VAL A 354 -22.63 14.59 17.49
C VAL A 354 -22.50 14.01 18.90
N LYS A 355 -23.26 12.96 19.23
CA LYS A 355 -23.18 12.27 20.53
C LYS A 355 -21.78 11.70 20.80
N ASN A 356 -21.07 11.30 19.75
CA ASN A 356 -19.70 10.80 19.83
C ASN A 356 -18.63 11.90 19.69
N GLY A 357 -19.02 13.18 19.78
CA GLY A 357 -18.09 14.31 19.72
C GLY A 357 -17.56 14.61 18.32
N VAL A 358 -18.19 14.08 17.27
CA VAL A 358 -17.83 14.40 15.87
C VAL A 358 -18.66 15.59 15.40
N SER A 359 -17.98 16.68 15.04
CA SER A 359 -18.64 17.84 14.43
C SER A 359 -19.06 17.51 13.00
N VAL A 360 -20.32 17.73 12.66
CA VAL A 360 -20.85 17.60 11.29
C VAL A 360 -20.87 18.99 10.65
N LEU A 361 -20.05 19.19 9.62
CA LEU A 361 -19.88 20.47 8.92
C LEU A 361 -20.91 20.65 7.81
N SER A 362 -21.28 19.56 7.14
CA SER A 362 -22.35 19.52 6.15
C SER A 362 -22.84 18.10 5.98
N ALA A 363 -24.07 17.94 5.51
CA ALA A 363 -24.67 16.65 5.25
C ALA A 363 -25.52 16.73 3.98
N SER A 364 -25.48 15.69 3.15
CA SER A 364 -26.29 15.61 1.93
C SER A 364 -26.73 14.17 1.66
N CYS A 365 -27.83 14.05 0.93
CA CYS A 365 -28.41 12.78 0.54
C CYS A 365 -28.83 12.85 -0.93
N THR A 366 -28.68 11.75 -1.65
CA THR A 366 -29.30 11.56 -2.96
C THR A 366 -29.80 10.13 -3.09
N THR A 367 -30.75 9.92 -4.00
CA THR A 367 -31.34 8.61 -4.26
C THR A 367 -31.33 8.32 -5.76
N GLY A 368 -30.89 7.11 -6.11
CA GLY A 368 -30.87 6.64 -7.49
C GLY A 368 -32.13 5.85 -7.84
N HIS A 369 -32.17 5.37 -9.08
CA HIS A 369 -33.11 4.32 -9.46
C HIS A 369 -32.80 3.05 -8.63
N GLU A 370 -33.82 2.31 -8.18
CA GLU A 370 -33.76 1.16 -7.25
C GLU A 370 -33.83 1.47 -5.73
N GLY A 371 -34.01 2.73 -5.32
CA GLY A 371 -34.34 3.06 -3.91
C GLY A 371 -33.15 3.03 -2.93
N LYS A 372 -31.93 2.82 -3.43
CA LYS A 372 -30.70 3.03 -2.66
C LYS A 372 -30.45 4.53 -2.47
N ALA A 373 -30.15 4.92 -1.24
CA ALA A 373 -29.76 6.27 -0.87
C ALA A 373 -28.25 6.33 -0.59
N PHE A 374 -27.63 7.40 -1.06
CA PHE A 374 -26.25 7.74 -0.73
C PHE A 374 -26.25 8.94 0.19
N TYR A 375 -25.55 8.80 1.31
CA TYR A 375 -25.40 9.84 2.31
C TYR A 375 -23.95 10.30 2.37
N LEU A 376 -23.75 11.61 2.41
CA LEU A 376 -22.45 12.23 2.62
C LEU A 376 -22.50 13.11 3.87
N PHE A 377 -21.52 12.96 4.75
CA PHE A 377 -21.36 13.81 5.92
C PHE A 377 -19.93 14.31 5.97
N ARG A 378 -19.73 15.62 5.85
CA ARG A 378 -18.42 16.22 6.11
C ARG A 378 -18.24 16.40 7.60
N THR A 379 -17.10 15.98 8.11
CA THR A 379 -16.83 15.95 9.55
C THR A 379 -15.64 16.84 9.89
N GLY A 380 -15.70 17.54 11.03
CA GLY A 380 -14.59 18.34 11.54
C GLY A 380 -13.42 17.52 12.12
N SER A 381 -13.64 16.23 12.38
CA SER A 381 -12.63 15.32 12.91
C SER A 381 -12.73 13.91 12.28
N PRO A 382 -11.63 13.15 12.23
CA PRO A 382 -11.62 11.75 11.78
C PRO A 382 -12.63 10.87 12.52
N VAL A 383 -13.45 10.13 11.76
CA VAL A 383 -14.33 9.08 12.31
C VAL A 383 -13.57 7.75 12.24
N LYS A 384 -13.10 7.24 13.38
CA LYS A 384 -12.34 5.98 13.44
C LYS A 384 -13.27 4.78 13.50
N ALA A 385 -12.89 3.68 12.85
CA ALA A 385 -13.62 2.41 12.95
C ALA A 385 -13.65 1.83 14.37
N GLN A 386 -12.69 2.21 15.25
CA GLN A 386 -12.65 1.76 16.65
C GLN A 386 -13.63 2.50 17.57
N THR A 387 -14.23 3.61 17.12
CA THR A 387 -15.30 4.31 17.84
C THR A 387 -16.69 3.90 17.33
N GLN A 388 -16.86 2.65 16.89
CA GLN A 388 -18.17 2.07 16.51
C GLN A 388 -19.16 2.16 17.68
N PRO A 389 -20.20 2.98 17.58
CA PRO A 389 -21.51 2.40 17.45
C PRO A 389 -21.80 2.25 15.97
N PRO A 390 -22.69 1.32 15.56
CA PRO A 390 -23.32 1.46 14.27
C PRO A 390 -23.83 2.90 14.21
N ILE A 391 -23.48 3.63 13.16
CA ILE A 391 -24.21 4.86 12.85
C ILE A 391 -25.57 4.39 12.36
N ALA A 392 -26.38 3.86 13.28
CA ALA A 392 -27.68 3.30 13.00
C ALA A 392 -28.48 4.40 12.29
N PRO A 393 -29.14 4.07 11.16
CA PRO A 393 -29.42 2.74 10.62
C PRO A 393 -28.50 2.31 9.45
N LEU A 394 -27.33 2.94 9.25
CA LEU A 394 -26.45 2.66 8.10
C LEU A 394 -25.81 1.28 8.18
N LYS A 395 -26.16 0.40 7.24
CA LYS A 395 -25.57 -0.94 7.08
C LYS A 395 -24.18 -0.90 6.46
N PHE A 396 -23.87 0.12 5.68
CA PHE A 396 -22.57 0.31 5.05
C PHE A 396 -22.17 1.79 5.08
N TRP A 397 -20.95 2.06 5.56
CA TRP A 397 -20.33 3.37 5.48
C TRP A 397 -18.81 3.23 5.41
N THR A 398 -18.16 4.27 4.89
CA THR A 398 -16.71 4.38 4.78
C THR A 398 -16.29 5.81 5.11
N TYR A 399 -15.09 5.94 5.67
CA TYR A 399 -14.50 7.24 5.94
C TYR A 399 -13.37 7.52 4.97
N ILE A 400 -13.39 8.71 4.38
CA ILE A 400 -12.45 9.14 3.38
C ILE A 400 -11.85 10.47 3.81
N SER A 401 -10.53 10.57 3.70
CA SER A 401 -9.83 11.85 3.79
C SER A 401 -9.61 12.36 2.37
N ILE A 402 -10.28 13.44 1.98
CA ILE A 402 -10.07 14.08 0.67
C ILE A 402 -8.78 14.86 0.68
#